data_AF-A0A4U1G8Q1-F1
#
_entry.id   AF-A0A4U1G8Q1-F1
#
_cell.length_a   1.000
_cell.length_b   1.000
_cell.length_c   1.000
_cell.angle_alpha   90.00
_cell.angle_beta   90.00
_cell.angle_gamma   90.00
#
_symmetry.space_group_name_H-M   'P 1'
#
loop_
_entity.id
_entity.type
_entity.pdbx_description
1 polymer ?
#
loop_
_entity_poly.entity_id
_entity_poly.type
_entity_poly.pdbx_seq_one_letter_code
_entity_poly.pdbx_strand_id
1 'polypeptide(L)'
;MEQEKYFISVGEPWDFNSVDGENIINGIIIKILSATCIIFKANYLLDFEGVSGDIFVLYPRYAEKNFIELKNGVESVAINGNLLIGDFDENENEEILREKSKFVLAGTIRT
;
A
#
# COMPACT_ATOMS: atom_id res chain seq x y z
N MET A 1 5.34 -17.08 -13.98
CA MET A 1 5.42 -15.60 -14.08
C MET A 1 6.00 -15.12 -12.78
N GLU A 2 7.10 -14.37 -12.80
CA GLU A 2 7.57 -13.68 -11.60
C GLU A 2 6.52 -12.63 -11.20
N GLN A 3 6.15 -12.59 -9.92
CA GLN A 3 5.39 -11.47 -9.39
C GLN A 3 6.31 -10.25 -9.40
N GLU A 4 5.87 -9.20 -10.07
CA GLU A 4 6.58 -7.93 -10.10
C GLU A 4 6.70 -7.38 -8.67
N LYS A 5 7.91 -7.00 -8.29
CA LYS A 5 8.20 -6.47 -6.96
C LYS A 5 7.83 -4.99 -6.95
N TYR A 6 7.21 -4.57 -5.87
CA TYR A 6 6.87 -3.18 -5.64
C TYR A 6 7.41 -2.75 -4.29
N PHE A 7 7.61 -1.45 -4.14
CA PHE A 7 8.00 -0.90 -2.86
C PHE A 7 7.38 0.46 -2.63
N ILE A 8 7.06 0.73 -1.37
CA ILE A 8 6.53 2.00 -0.89
C ILE A 8 7.68 2.77 -0.25
N SER A 9 8.01 3.94 -0.79
CA SER A 9 8.84 4.92 -0.10
C SER A 9 7.93 5.74 0.82
N VAL A 10 8.13 5.61 2.15
CA VAL A 10 7.33 6.28 3.18
C VAL A 10 7.78 7.72 3.28
N GLY A 11 6.87 8.65 2.96
CA GLY A 11 7.08 10.08 3.12
C GLY A 11 6.63 10.56 4.50
N GLU A 12 5.55 10.00 5.03
CA GLU A 12 5.02 10.30 6.36
C GLU A 12 4.41 9.02 6.96
N PRO A 13 4.56 8.75 8.26
CA PRO A 13 5.31 9.55 9.22
C PRO A 13 6.83 9.32 9.08
N TRP A 14 7.62 10.36 9.40
CA TRP A 14 9.07 10.38 9.17
C TRP A 14 9.86 9.48 10.13
N ASP A 15 9.24 9.06 11.23
CA ASP A 15 9.79 8.17 12.26
C ASP A 15 9.61 6.67 11.94
N PHE A 16 9.03 6.35 10.78
CA PHE A 16 9.02 5.00 10.25
C PHE A 16 10.46 4.55 9.94
N ASN A 17 11.07 3.80 10.85
CA ASN A 17 12.35 3.13 10.63
C ASN A 17 12.10 1.68 10.21
N SER A 18 12.42 1.33 8.95
CA SER A 18 12.44 -0.09 8.56
C SER A 18 13.59 -0.83 9.25
N VAL A 19 13.54 -2.16 9.20
CA VAL A 19 14.60 -3.06 9.70
C VAL A 19 15.96 -2.74 9.06
N ASP A 20 15.97 -2.19 7.85
CA ASP A 20 17.17 -1.88 7.07
C ASP A 20 17.62 -0.41 7.21
N GLY A 21 16.93 0.39 8.04
CA GLY A 21 17.24 1.80 8.28
C GLY A 21 16.79 2.76 7.17
N GLU A 22 16.07 2.27 6.17
CA GLU A 22 15.48 3.08 5.10
C GLU A 22 13.97 3.22 5.27
N ASN A 23 13.37 4.32 4.81
CA ASN A 23 11.92 4.53 4.85
C ASN A 23 11.22 3.77 3.71
N ILE A 24 11.49 2.47 3.57
CA ILE A 24 11.00 1.61 2.48
C ILE A 24 10.20 0.44 3.05
N ILE A 25 9.06 0.15 2.40
CA ILE A 25 8.27 -1.07 2.62
C ILE A 25 8.28 -1.89 1.33
N ASN A 26 8.91 -3.06 1.37
CA ASN A 26 8.98 -3.98 0.24
C ASN A 26 7.76 -4.91 0.20
N GLY A 27 7.25 -5.21 -1.00
CA GLY A 27 6.09 -6.07 -1.14
C GLY A 27 5.66 -6.35 -2.58
N ILE A 28 4.42 -6.75 -2.74
CA ILE A 28 3.79 -7.05 -4.03
C ILE A 28 2.36 -6.52 -4.06
N ILE A 29 1.88 -6.14 -5.25
CA ILE A 29 0.45 -5.89 -5.46
C ILE A 29 -0.24 -7.24 -5.67
N ILE A 30 -1.16 -7.60 -4.77
CA ILE A 30 -1.89 -8.88 -4.84
C ILE A 30 -3.25 -8.75 -5.51
N LYS A 31 -3.84 -7.54 -5.53
CA LYS A 31 -5.14 -7.29 -6.17
C LYS A 31 -5.26 -5.83 -6.63
N ILE A 32 -5.94 -5.62 -7.75
CA ILE A 32 -6.39 -4.29 -8.21
C ILE A 32 -7.92 -4.31 -8.14
N LEU A 33 -8.49 -3.53 -7.24
CA LEU A 33 -9.95 -3.46 -7.04
C LEU A 33 -10.59 -2.45 -8.00
N SER A 34 -9.90 -1.34 -8.23
CA SER A 34 -10.33 -0.27 -9.12
C SER A 34 -9.12 0.49 -9.65
N ALA A 35 -9.33 1.46 -10.55
CA ALA A 35 -8.25 2.33 -11.01
C ALA A 35 -7.58 3.08 -9.86
N THR A 36 -8.29 3.30 -8.75
CA THR A 36 -7.85 4.10 -7.60
C THR A 36 -7.72 3.28 -6.32
N CYS A 37 -7.79 1.95 -6.38
CA CYS A 37 -7.65 1.10 -5.20
C CYS A 37 -6.91 -0.20 -5.52
N ILE A 38 -5.80 -0.42 -4.83
CA ILE A 38 -5.01 -1.65 -4.92
C ILE A 38 -4.75 -2.23 -3.53
N ILE A 39 -4.54 -3.54 -3.50
CA ILE A 39 -4.14 -4.29 -2.32
C ILE A 39 -2.68 -4.64 -2.45
N PHE A 40 -1.88 -4.11 -1.54
CA PHE A 40 -0.43 -4.32 -1.46
C PHE A 40 -0.13 -5.18 -0.24
N LYS A 41 0.64 -6.26 -0.43
CA LYS A 41 1.13 -7.12 0.64
C LYS A 41 2.61 -6.84 0.87
N ALA A 42 2.93 -6.34 2.06
CA ALA A 42 4.30 -6.20 2.52
C ALA A 42 4.96 -7.58 2.75
N ASN A 43 6.28 -7.63 2.62
CA ASN A 43 7.05 -8.86 2.83
C ASN A 43 7.21 -9.22 4.32
N TYR A 44 6.85 -8.31 5.22
CA TYR A 44 6.99 -8.45 6.67
C TYR A 44 5.83 -7.74 7.38
N LEU A 45 5.56 -8.19 8.61
CA LEU A 45 4.58 -7.55 9.48
C LEU A 45 5.09 -6.17 9.90
N LEU A 46 4.22 -5.18 9.81
CA LEU A 46 4.49 -3.80 10.21
C LEU A 46 3.61 -3.47 11.42
N ASP A 47 4.08 -2.54 12.24
CA ASP A 47 3.32 -1.98 13.35
C ASP A 47 3.26 -0.46 13.22
N PHE A 48 2.05 0.08 13.29
CA PHE A 48 1.76 1.51 13.26
C PHE A 48 0.77 1.85 14.37
N GLU A 49 1.26 2.53 15.41
CA GLU A 49 0.43 3.04 16.52
C GLU A 49 -0.51 1.98 17.11
N GLY A 50 -0.01 0.76 17.33
CA GLY A 50 -0.78 -0.34 17.93
C GLY A 50 -1.71 -1.09 16.97
N VAL A 51 -1.60 -0.83 15.65
CA VAL A 51 -2.17 -1.69 14.61
C VAL A 51 -1.03 -2.39 13.91
N SER A 52 -1.05 -3.72 13.93
CA SER A 52 -0.06 -4.54 13.24
C SER A 52 -0.69 -5.31 12.07
N GLY A 53 0.03 -5.41 10.95
CA GLY A 53 -0.45 -6.06 9.74
C GLY A 53 0.57 -6.01 8.61
N ASP A 54 0.33 -6.76 7.53
CA ASP A 54 1.15 -6.77 6.31
C ASP A 54 0.35 -6.42 5.05
N ILE A 55 -0.97 -6.20 5.16
CA ILE A 55 -1.84 -5.84 4.05
C ILE A 55 -2.18 -4.35 4.10
N PHE A 56 -1.89 -3.66 3.00
CA PHE A 56 -2.28 -2.28 2.77
C PHE A 56 -3.36 -2.18 1.71
N VAL A 57 -4.34 -1.33 2.00
CA VAL A 57 -5.29 -0.78 1.03
C VAL A 57 -4.75 0.59 0.61
N LEU A 58 -4.31 0.70 -0.65
CA LEU A 58 -3.66 1.91 -1.16
C LEU A 58 -4.61 2.70 -2.06
N TYR A 59 -4.61 4.01 -1.87
CA TYR A 59 -5.33 4.97 -2.69
C TYR A 59 -4.35 6.02 -3.24
N PRO A 60 -4.53 6.52 -4.47
CA PRO A 60 -3.77 7.67 -4.96
C PRO A 60 -4.03 8.87 -4.04
N ARG A 61 -2.97 9.62 -3.72
CA ARG A 61 -3.08 10.82 -2.89
C ARG A 61 -3.79 11.96 -3.63
N TYR A 62 -3.63 12.03 -4.94
CA TYR A 62 -4.16 13.09 -5.79
C TYR A 62 -5.25 12.53 -6.72
N ALA A 63 -6.35 13.27 -6.89
CA ALA A 63 -7.57 12.79 -7.53
C ALA A 63 -7.42 12.49 -9.03
N GLU A 64 -6.46 13.14 -9.69
CA GLU A 64 -6.12 12.96 -11.10
C GLU A 64 -5.22 11.74 -11.36
N LYS A 65 -4.75 11.06 -10.30
CA LYS A 65 -3.85 9.91 -10.39
C LYS A 65 -4.59 8.59 -10.21
N ASN A 66 -4.07 7.55 -10.84
CA ASN A 66 -4.61 6.19 -10.76
C ASN A 66 -3.47 5.16 -10.92
N PHE A 67 -3.76 3.90 -10.62
CA PHE A 67 -2.81 2.79 -10.66
C PHE A 67 -2.74 2.08 -12.01
N ILE A 68 -3.57 2.46 -12.99
CA ILE A 68 -3.46 1.94 -14.37
C ILE A 68 -2.13 2.42 -14.97
N GLU A 69 -1.70 3.62 -14.61
CA GLU A 69 -0.44 4.23 -15.03
C GLU A 69 0.80 3.41 -14.62
N LEU A 70 0.79 2.75 -13.45
CA LEU A 70 1.92 1.89 -13.01
C LEU A 70 2.20 0.76 -14.01
N LYS A 71 1.15 0.18 -14.61
CA LYS A 71 1.30 -0.87 -15.64
C LYS A 71 1.85 -0.35 -16.97
N ASN A 72 1.75 0.96 -17.22
CA ASN A 72 2.14 1.60 -18.47
C ASN A 72 3.52 2.26 -18.39
N GLY A 73 4.31 1.94 -17.35
CA GLY A 73 5.68 2.45 -17.19
C GLY A 73 5.78 3.81 -16.52
N VAL A 74 4.72 4.30 -15.85
CA VAL A 74 4.87 5.44 -14.94
C VAL A 74 5.67 4.98 -13.72
N GLU A 75 6.79 5.67 -13.48
CA GLU A 75 7.78 5.26 -12.47
C GLU A 75 7.22 5.22 -11.05
N SER A 76 6.22 6.03 -10.72
CA SER A 76 5.69 6.08 -9.37
C SER A 76 4.33 6.77 -9.23
N VAL A 77 3.60 6.43 -8.16
CA VAL A 77 2.32 7.06 -7.79
C VAL A 77 2.36 7.45 -6.30
N ALA A 78 2.03 8.70 -5.99
CA ALA A 78 1.86 9.15 -4.61
C ALA A 78 0.59 8.53 -4.01
N ILE A 79 0.70 7.97 -2.80
CA ILE A 79 -0.35 7.17 -2.16
C ILE A 79 -0.66 7.62 -0.73
N ASN A 80 -1.88 7.33 -0.31
CA ASN A 80 -2.26 7.14 1.08
C ASN A 80 -2.32 5.64 1.35
N GLY A 81 -1.63 5.19 2.39
CA GLY A 81 -1.56 3.79 2.80
C GLY A 81 -2.39 3.55 4.05
N ASN A 82 -3.44 2.74 3.89
CA ASN A 82 -4.22 2.26 5.02
C ASN A 82 -3.82 0.82 5.34
N LEU A 83 -3.50 0.54 6.59
CA LEU A 83 -3.23 -0.81 7.08
C LEU A 83 -4.55 -1.52 7.37
N LEU A 84 -4.74 -2.72 6.81
CA LEU A 84 -5.93 -3.53 7.06
C LEU A 84 -5.88 -4.10 8.49
N ILE A 85 -7.00 -4.03 9.18
CA ILE A 85 -7.18 -4.60 10.51
C ILE A 85 -7.79 -6.00 10.36
N GLY A 86 -7.00 -7.02 10.73
CA GLY A 86 -7.37 -8.43 10.59
C GLY A 86 -7.03 -9.00 9.21
N ASP A 87 -7.71 -10.08 8.83
CA ASP A 87 -7.40 -10.82 7.61
C ASP A 87 -8.03 -10.20 6.35
N PHE A 88 -7.30 -10.34 5.24
CA PHE A 88 -7.78 -9.98 3.90
C PHE A 88 -8.68 -11.09 3.33
N ASP A 89 -9.91 -10.73 2.98
CA ASP A 89 -10.81 -11.58 2.19
C ASP A 89 -10.90 -11.05 0.76
N GLU A 90 -10.58 -11.91 -0.21
CA GLU A 90 -10.61 -11.57 -1.63
C GLU A 90 -12.00 -11.24 -2.18
N ASN A 91 -13.07 -11.55 -1.43
CA ASN A 91 -14.44 -11.23 -1.81
C ASN A 91 -14.90 -9.86 -1.30
N GLU A 92 -14.13 -9.20 -0.43
CA GLU A 92 -14.46 -7.88 0.08
C GLU A 92 -14.30 -6.80 -1.01
N ASN A 93 -15.21 -5.83 -0.99
CA ASN A 93 -15.19 -4.69 -1.90
C ASN A 93 -14.41 -3.51 -1.29
N GLU A 94 -14.20 -2.46 -2.09
CA GLU A 94 -13.43 -1.28 -1.68
C GLU A 94 -14.01 -0.57 -0.45
N GLU A 95 -15.33 -0.53 -0.29
CA GLU A 95 -16.01 0.12 0.84
C GLU A 95 -15.73 -0.62 2.16
N ILE A 96 -15.93 -1.94 2.16
CA ILE A 96 -15.66 -2.80 3.33
C ILE A 96 -14.18 -2.72 3.73
N LEU A 97 -13.28 -2.81 2.76
CA LEU A 97 -11.84 -2.75 3.02
C LEU A 97 -11.41 -1.38 3.55
N ARG A 98 -12.04 -0.30 3.08
CA ARG A 98 -11.81 1.05 3.61
C ARG A 98 -12.21 1.14 5.08
N GLU A 99 -13.39 0.63 5.45
CA GLU A 99 -13.89 0.61 6.83
C GLU A 99 -13.04 -0.26 7.77
N LYS A 100 -12.53 -1.39 7.26
CA LYS A 100 -11.64 -2.30 8.01
C LYS A 100 -10.18 -1.84 8.06
N SER A 101 -9.86 -0.66 7.55
CA SER A 101 -8.48 -0.18 7.46
C SER A 101 -8.26 1.11 8.23
N LYS A 102 -7.05 1.29 8.77
CA LYS A 102 -6.62 2.54 9.41
C LYS A 102 -5.59 3.22 8.52
N PHE A 103 -5.75 4.51 8.24
CA PHE A 103 -4.69 5.30 7.62
C PHE A 103 -3.44 5.32 8.52
N VAL A 104 -2.29 4.96 7.98
CA VAL A 104 -1.04 4.87 8.75
C VAL A 104 0.13 5.59 8.09
N LEU A 105 0.10 5.81 6.76
CA LEU A 105 1.20 6.46 6.06
C LEU A 105 0.76 7.20 4.80
N ALA A 106 1.55 8.20 4.41
CA ALA A 106 1.58 8.74 3.06
C ALA A 106 2.94 8.45 2.43
N GLY A 107 2.96 8.16 1.14
CA GLY A 107 4.21 7.78 0.49
C GLY A 107 4.09 7.71 -1.02
N THR A 108 4.95 6.91 -1.62
CA THR A 108 4.99 6.70 -3.06
C THR A 108 5.24 5.23 -3.35
N ILE A 109 4.38 4.61 -4.16
CA ILE A 109 4.58 3.26 -4.68
C ILE A 109 5.31 3.30 -6.02
N ARG A 110 6.25 2.39 -6.23
CA ARG A 110 7.03 2.22 -7.47
C ARG A 110 7.46 0.77 -7.67
N THR A 111 7.87 0.45 -8.90
CA THR A 111 8.48 -0.83 -9.31
C THR A 111 9.99 -0.82 -9.11
#